data_AF-A0A1A8D8S7-F1
#
_entry.id   AF-A0A1A8D8S7-F1
#
_cell.length_a   1.000
_cell.length_b   1.000
_cell.length_c   1.000
_cell.angle_alpha   90.00
_cell.angle_beta   90.00
_cell.angle_gamma   90.00
#
_symmetry.space_group_name_H-M   'P 1'
#
loop_
_entity.id
_entity.type
_entity.pdbx_description
1 polymer ?
#
loop_
_entity_poly.entity_id
_entity_poly.type
_entity_poly.pdbx_seq_one_letter_code
_entity_poly.pdbx_strand_id
1 'polypeptide(L)'
;DSSCPEPEAWEWLYANQPVYILIISVLGIIFNLFVLMVFCLHKKPCTIAEIYLSNLAAADLVLVSCLPFWAVNISNNFNWPFGEFMCKVVNVGIKVNIYCSIYFLVLVSIDR
;
A
#
# COMPACT_ATOMS: atom_id res chain seq x y z
N ASP A 1 -6.06 26.41 28.20
CA ASP A 1 -5.06 25.43 28.65
C ASP A 1 -5.05 24.20 27.78
N SER A 2 -4.06 24.16 26.90
CA SER A 2 -3.84 23.16 25.86
C SER A 2 -2.86 22.09 26.36
N SER A 3 -3.30 21.29 27.32
CA SER A 3 -2.52 20.15 27.82
C SER A 3 -3.14 18.86 27.30
N CYS A 4 -2.64 18.38 26.16
CA CYS A 4 -2.89 17.02 25.66
C CYS A 4 -2.01 16.04 26.46
N PRO A 5 -2.58 15.13 27.27
CA PRO A 5 -1.81 14.05 27.88
C PRO A 5 -1.81 12.88 26.89
N GLU A 6 -0.85 12.86 25.98
CA GLU A 6 -0.70 11.80 24.98
C GLU A 6 0.77 11.37 24.75
N PRO A 7 1.61 11.06 25.76
CA PRO A 7 2.89 10.42 25.49
C PRO A 7 2.76 8.91 25.29
N GLU A 8 2.04 8.18 26.16
CA GLU A 8 2.04 6.70 26.14
C GLU A 8 1.37 6.08 24.90
N ALA A 9 0.25 6.65 24.44
CA ALA A 9 -0.47 6.12 23.27
C ALA A 9 0.34 6.26 21.97
N TRP A 10 1.06 7.38 21.80
CA TRP A 10 1.90 7.62 20.64
C TRP A 10 3.16 6.76 20.66
N GLU A 11 3.79 6.59 21.83
CA GLU A 11 4.92 5.66 22.00
C GLU A 11 4.53 4.22 21.66
N TRP A 12 3.36 3.77 22.12
CA TRP A 12 2.85 2.44 21.79
C TRP A 12 2.56 2.29 20.29
N LEU A 13 1.95 3.31 19.67
CA LEU A 13 1.72 3.34 18.23
C LEU A 13 3.04 3.31 17.46
N TYR A 14 4.03 4.14 17.82
CA TYR A 14 5.33 4.17 17.13
C TYR A 14 6.12 2.86 17.26
N ALA A 15 5.99 2.15 18.38
CA ALA A 15 6.64 0.86 18.57
C ALA A 15 5.95 -0.27 17.79
N ASN A 16 4.61 -0.32 17.79
CA ASN A 16 3.87 -1.45 17.23
C ASN A 16 3.49 -1.27 15.76
N GLN A 17 3.17 -0.05 15.33
CA GLN A 17 2.73 0.24 13.97
C GLN A 17 3.74 -0.19 12.89
N PRO A 18 5.06 0.04 13.03
CA PRO A 18 6.04 -0.43 12.05
C PRO A 18 6.03 -1.95 11.86
N VAL A 19 5.83 -2.71 12.94
CA VAL A 19 5.80 -4.18 12.90
C VAL A 19 4.63 -4.68 12.06
N TYR A 20 3.43 -4.13 12.29
CA TYR A 20 2.26 -4.46 11.48
C TYR A 20 2.44 -4.06 10.02
N ILE A 21 3.01 -2.87 9.75
CA ILE A 21 3.30 -2.41 8.40
C ILE A 21 4.25 -3.35 7.66
N LEU A 22 5.29 -3.85 8.34
CA LEU A 22 6.23 -4.82 7.75
C LEU A 22 5.56 -6.16 7.46
N ILE A 23 4.73 -6.67 8.37
CA ILE A 23 3.97 -7.91 8.16
C ILE A 23 3.03 -7.77 6.96
N ILE A 24 2.27 -6.67 6.89
CA ILE A 24 1.37 -6.36 5.77
C ILE A 24 2.16 -6.21 4.47
N SER A 25 3.34 -5.58 4.51
CA SER A 25 4.21 -5.46 3.34
C SER A 25 4.61 -6.84 2.81
N VAL A 26 5.10 -7.75 3.66
CA VAL A 26 5.51 -9.10 3.24
C VAL A 26 4.33 -9.90 2.68
N LEU A 27 3.22 -9.97 3.41
CA LEU A 27 2.03 -10.70 2.97
C LEU A 27 1.46 -10.10 1.69
N GLY A 28 1.40 -8.77 1.62
CA GLY A 28 0.93 -8.03 0.46
C GLY A 28 1.80 -8.27 -0.77
N ILE A 29 3.13 -8.33 -0.64
CA ILE A 29 4.02 -8.69 -1.74
C ILE A 29 3.69 -10.10 -2.22
N ILE A 30 3.63 -11.08 -1.31
CA ILE A 30 3.39 -12.49 -1.66
C ILE A 30 2.05 -12.66 -2.39
N PHE A 31 0.96 -12.13 -1.83
CA PHE A 31 -0.37 -12.31 -2.41
C PHE A 31 -0.55 -11.55 -3.73
N ASN A 32 -0.12 -10.29 -3.82
CA ASN A 32 -0.27 -9.53 -5.05
C ASN A 32 0.64 -10.04 -6.18
N LEU A 33 1.85 -10.52 -5.84
CA LEU A 33 2.73 -11.16 -6.82
C LEU A 33 2.11 -12.48 -7.33
N PHE A 34 1.52 -13.28 -6.45
CA PHE A 34 0.80 -14.50 -6.84
C PHE A 34 -0.35 -14.20 -7.80
N VAL A 35 -1.16 -13.18 -7.49
CA VAL A 35 -2.24 -12.73 -8.38
C VAL A 35 -1.70 -12.33 -9.75
N LEU A 36 -0.63 -11.52 -9.78
CA LEU A 36 0.00 -11.10 -11.04
C LEU A 36 0.55 -12.30 -11.84
N MET A 37 1.19 -13.27 -11.16
CA MET A 37 1.69 -14.50 -11.79
C MET A 37 0.57 -15.31 -12.43
N VAL A 38 -0.57 -15.48 -11.74
CA VAL A 38 -1.72 -16.20 -12.29
C VAL A 38 -2.23 -15.54 -13.57
N PHE A 39 -2.27 -14.20 -13.61
CA PHE A 39 -2.64 -13.47 -14.82
C PHE A 39 -1.59 -13.60 -15.94
N CYS A 40 -0.29 -13.52 -15.62
CA CYS A 40 0.78 -13.72 -16.62
C CYS A 40 0.80 -15.13 -17.23
N LEU A 41 0.40 -16.15 -16.46
CA LEU A 41 0.33 -17.54 -16.93
C LEU A 41 -0.97 -17.86 -17.67
N HIS A 42 -1.98 -16.99 -17.60
CA HIS A 42 -3.24 -17.16 -18.30
C HIS A 42 -3.05 -16.88 -19.80
N LYS A 43 -3.16 -17.91 -20.64
CA LYS A 43 -3.00 -17.79 -22.11
C LYS A 43 -4.24 -17.29 -22.86
N LYS A 44 -5.31 -16.94 -22.15
CA LYS A 44 -6.58 -16.47 -22.73
C LYS A 44 -6.60 -14.94 -22.81
N PRO A 45 -7.34 -14.34 -23.76
CA PRO A 45 -7.52 -12.88 -23.77
C PRO A 45 -8.21 -12.43 -22.48
N CYS A 46 -7.58 -11.51 -21.76
CA CYS A 46 -8.14 -10.94 -20.54
C CYS A 46 -9.34 -10.05 -20.85
N THR A 47 -10.38 -10.16 -20.04
CA THR A 47 -11.51 -9.25 -20.00
C THR A 47 -11.10 -7.89 -19.44
N ILE A 48 -11.94 -6.87 -19.66
CA ILE A 48 -11.70 -5.52 -19.13
C ILE A 48 -11.54 -5.54 -17.59
N ALA A 49 -12.37 -6.30 -16.89
CA ALA A 49 -12.28 -6.47 -15.44
C ALA A 49 -10.96 -7.11 -14.99
N GLU A 50 -10.46 -8.12 -15.72
CA GLU A 50 -9.16 -8.76 -15.42
C GLU A 50 -7.98 -7.81 -15.64
N ILE A 51 -8.03 -6.94 -16.66
CA ILE A 51 -7.00 -5.90 -16.87
C ILE A 51 -6.99 -4.90 -15.71
N TYR A 52 -8.16 -4.48 -15.23
CA TYR A 52 -8.26 -3.62 -14.04
C TYR A 52 -7.72 -4.31 -12.78
N LEU A 53 -8.04 -5.59 -12.57
CA LEU A 53 -7.50 -6.39 -11.46
C LEU A 53 -5.98 -6.52 -11.52
N SER A 54 -5.41 -6.73 -12.71
CA SER A 54 -3.96 -6.80 -12.89
C SER A 54 -3.28 -5.47 -12.58
N ASN A 55 -3.85 -4.35 -13.05
CA ASN A 55 -3.35 -3.01 -12.73
C ASN A 55 -3.47 -2.69 -11.24
N LEU A 56 -4.56 -3.14 -10.58
CA LEU A 56 -4.73 -3.00 -9.13
C LEU A 56 -3.65 -3.77 -8.38
N ALA A 57 -3.40 -5.04 -8.72
CA ALA A 57 -2.35 -5.85 -8.12
C ALA A 57 -0.95 -5.23 -8.32
N ALA A 58 -0.69 -4.63 -9.48
CA ALA A 58 0.56 -3.89 -9.71
C ALA A 58 0.67 -2.63 -8.83
N ALA A 59 -0.41 -1.87 -8.67
CA ALA A 59 -0.46 -0.71 -7.77
C ALA A 59 -0.30 -1.12 -6.31
N ASP A 60 -0.92 -2.23 -5.89
CA ASP A 60 -0.74 -2.82 -4.57
C ASP A 60 0.73 -3.20 -4.34
N LEU A 61 1.41 -3.84 -5.30
CA LEU A 61 2.84 -4.16 -5.22
C LEU A 61 3.71 -2.91 -5.01
N VAL A 62 3.41 -1.82 -5.70
CA VAL A 62 4.10 -0.53 -5.48
C VAL A 62 3.82 0.01 -4.08
N LEU A 63 2.58 -0.07 -3.60
CA LEU A 63 2.24 0.37 -2.24
C LEU A 63 2.99 -0.44 -1.18
N VAL A 64 2.91 -1.78 -1.23
CA VAL A 64 3.49 -2.65 -0.21
C VAL A 64 5.01 -2.62 -0.22
N SER A 65 5.64 -2.29 -1.34
CA SER A 65 7.08 -2.03 -1.41
C SER A 65 7.47 -0.65 -0.87
N CYS A 66 6.56 0.33 -0.87
CA CYS A 66 6.75 1.65 -0.27
C CYS A 66 6.51 1.68 1.26
N LEU A 67 5.62 0.82 1.76
CA LEU A 67 5.30 0.66 3.19
C LEU A 67 6.52 0.51 4.13
N PRO A 68 7.57 -0.28 3.84
CA PRO A 68 8.74 -0.39 4.72
C PRO A 68 9.50 0.94 4.87
N PHE A 69 9.56 1.76 3.82
CA PHE A 69 10.17 3.11 3.91
C PHE A 69 9.35 4.02 4.82
N TRP A 70 8.03 3.87 4.78
CA TRP A 70 7.12 4.60 5.67
C TRP A 70 7.23 4.13 7.13
N ALA A 71 7.42 2.83 7.36
CA ALA A 71 7.70 2.27 8.68
C ALA A 71 9.00 2.84 9.29
N VAL A 72 10.08 2.95 8.49
CA VAL A 72 11.34 3.59 8.92
C VAL A 72 11.13 5.08 9.21
N ASN A 73 10.34 5.79 8.40
CA ASN A 73 10.02 7.19 8.65
C ASN A 73 9.33 7.39 10.00
N ILE A 74 8.36 6.53 10.34
CA ILE A 74 7.67 6.57 11.64
C ILE A 74 8.65 6.27 12.78
N SER A 75 9.46 5.22 12.62
CA SER A 75 10.46 4.84 13.63
C SER A 75 11.51 5.93 13.87
N ASN A 76 11.74 6.81 12.88
CA ASN A 76 12.66 7.95 12.96
C ASN A 76 11.97 9.26 13.38
N ASN A 77 10.82 9.22 14.07
CA ASN A 77 10.07 10.42 14.48
C ASN A 77 9.71 11.33 13.29
N PHE A 78 9.27 10.75 12.18
CA PHE A 78 8.96 11.44 10.92
C PHE A 78 10.13 12.18 10.27
N ASN A 79 11.37 11.82 10.63
CA ASN A 79 12.55 12.29 9.93
C ASN A 79 12.83 11.38 8.71
N TRP A 80 12.60 11.88 7.50
CA TRP A 80 12.71 11.13 6.25
C TRP A 80 14.14 11.13 5.68
N PRO A 81 14.88 10.00 5.69
CA PRO A 81 16.28 9.97 5.25
C PRO A 81 16.46 9.64 3.75
N PHE A 82 15.42 9.18 3.04
CA PHE A 82 15.53 8.61 1.69
C PHE A 82 15.47 9.65 0.55
N GLY A 83 15.49 10.94 0.88
CA GLY A 83 15.43 12.04 -0.08
C GLY A 83 14.04 12.29 -0.71
N GLU A 84 13.92 13.38 -1.46
CA GLU A 84 12.63 13.87 -1.98
C GLU A 84 11.99 12.92 -3.01
N PHE A 85 12.80 12.24 -3.83
CA PHE A 85 12.31 11.33 -4.86
C PHE A 85 11.50 10.19 -4.24
N MET A 86 12.05 9.49 -3.23
CA MET A 86 11.35 8.39 -2.58
C MET A 86 10.12 8.87 -1.82
N CYS A 87 10.16 10.07 -1.22
CA CYS A 87 9.00 10.68 -0.58
C CYS A 87 7.84 10.85 -1.57
N LYS A 88 8.13 11.38 -2.78
CA LYS A 88 7.13 11.51 -3.85
C LYS A 88 6.61 10.15 -4.32
N VAL A 89 7.50 9.18 -4.54
CA VAL A 89 7.10 7.83 -5.00
C VAL A 89 6.16 7.17 -4.00
N VAL A 90 6.47 7.19 -2.70
CA VAL A 90 5.62 6.62 -1.65
C VAL A 90 4.25 7.31 -1.62
N ASN A 91 4.22 8.63 -1.66
CA ASN A 91 2.95 9.39 -1.65
C ASN A 91 2.09 9.12 -2.89
N VAL A 92 2.72 9.07 -4.07
CA VAL A 92 2.04 8.76 -5.32
C VAL A 92 1.51 7.32 -5.30
N GLY A 93 2.31 6.36 -4.84
CA GLY A 93 1.89 4.96 -4.71
C GLY A 93 0.63 4.79 -3.84
N ILE A 94 0.58 5.45 -2.69
CA ILE A 94 -0.62 5.46 -1.81
C ILE A 94 -1.84 6.02 -2.54
N LYS A 95 -1.69 7.17 -3.22
CA LYS A 95 -2.81 7.79 -3.93
C LYS A 95 -3.32 6.91 -5.06
N VAL A 96 -2.42 6.38 -5.89
CA VAL A 96 -2.77 5.50 -7.00
C VAL A 96 -3.52 4.28 -6.48
N ASN A 97 -3.06 3.66 -5.40
CA ASN A 97 -3.72 2.50 -4.81
C ASN A 97 -5.16 2.79 -4.34
N ILE A 98 -5.36 3.93 -3.65
CA ILE A 98 -6.69 4.36 -3.20
C ILE A 98 -7.61 4.59 -4.40
N TYR A 99 -7.15 5.29 -5.44
CA TYR A 99 -7.97 5.53 -6.63
C TYR A 99 -8.30 4.24 -7.37
N CYS A 100 -7.32 3.37 -7.61
CA CYS A 100 -7.53 2.08 -8.27
C CYS A 100 -8.55 1.22 -7.50
N SER A 101 -8.45 1.17 -6.17
CA SER A 101 -9.40 0.43 -5.33
C SER A 101 -10.83 0.99 -5.43
N ILE A 102 -11.00 2.31 -5.41
CA ILE A 102 -12.31 2.95 -5.53
C ILE A 102 -12.92 2.67 -6.92
N TYR A 103 -12.14 2.85 -7.99
CA TYR A 103 -12.63 2.57 -9.33
C TYR A 103 -13.02 1.11 -9.52
N PHE A 104 -12.25 0.19 -8.93
CA PHE A 104 -12.58 -1.23 -8.94
C PHE A 104 -13.93 -1.52 -8.25
N LEU A 105 -14.15 -0.97 -7.05
CA LEU A 105 -15.41 -1.13 -6.32
C LEU A 105 -16.60 -0.53 -7.09
N VAL A 106 -16.41 0.63 -7.73
CA VAL A 106 -17.44 1.27 -8.54
C VAL A 106 -17.80 0.40 -9.74
N LEU A 107 -16.81 -0.15 -10.46
CA LEU A 107 -17.06 -1.03 -11.60
C LEU A 107 -17.81 -2.31 -11.19
N VAL A 108 -17.40 -2.96 -10.10
CA VAL A 108 -18.11 -4.12 -9.53
C VAL A 108 -19.54 -3.75 -9.13
N SER A 109 -19.76 -2.54 -8.62
CA SER A 109 -21.10 -2.07 -8.24
C SER A 109 -21.98 -1.71 -9.43
N ILE A 110 -21.40 -1.42 -10.61
CA ILE A 110 -22.14 -1.16 -11.86
C ILE A 110 -22.46 -2.48 -12.57
N ASP A 111 -21.55 -3.46 -12.50
CA ASP A 111 -21.75 -4.79 -13.06
C ASP A 111 -22.85 -5.58 -12.32
N ARG A 112 -23.10 -5.22 -11.05
CA ARG A 112 -24.09 -5.83 -10.16
C ARG A 112 -25.45 -5.13 -10.21
#